data_AF-A0A6N6MKX3-F1
#
_entry.id   AF-A0A6N6MKX3-F1
#
_cell.length_a   1.000
_cell.length_b   1.000
_cell.length_c   1.000
_cell.angle_alpha   90.00
_cell.angle_beta   90.00
_cell.angle_gamma   90.00
#
_symmetry.space_group_name_H-M   'P 1'
#
loop_
_entity.id
_entity.type
_entity.pdbx_description
1 polymer ?
#
loop_
_entity_poly.entity_id
_entity_poly.type
_entity_poly.pdbx_seq_one_letter_code
_entity_poly.pdbx_strand_id
1 'polypeptide(L)'
;MKNFIALSLTTICLLASCKDSEKTPHTQEQITYEESSETPKNEASTSNDAHKIVVTEKIATGGYIYLKVVEDEKEYWMSIPDRDIEIGATYYYNGGMVMKNFESKTLNRTFENVIFAEGIHKDKNGVKGNQKKKAQTGAPSVDSVEKAANGIRIAELFETPQAYANKEVIIKGEVVKVNNGIMQVNFVHLQDGSIGNGQYDITITTNDEFKIGEVATIKGTVILNKDFGAGYLYDVLVEKAVKL
;
A
#
# COMPACT_ATOMS: atom_id res chain seq x y z
N MET A 1 39.40 -54.86 32.92
CA MET A 1 38.08 -55.54 32.85
C MET A 1 37.51 -55.62 34.25
N LYS A 2 36.30 -55.08 34.45
CA LYS A 2 35.26 -55.44 35.45
C LYS A 2 35.59 -55.39 36.96
N ASN A 3 34.77 -54.58 37.67
CA ASN A 3 34.03 -54.84 38.95
C ASN A 3 33.95 -53.50 39.73
N PHE A 4 32.86 -52.72 39.77
CA PHE A 4 31.48 -52.87 40.29
C PHE A 4 31.32 -53.07 41.81
N ILE A 5 30.43 -52.24 42.40
CA ILE A 5 29.68 -52.37 43.69
C ILE A 5 30.46 -51.86 44.93
N ALA A 6 29.96 -51.06 45.88
CA ALA A 6 28.68 -50.37 46.13
C ALA A 6 28.83 -49.36 47.31
N LEU A 7 27.75 -48.63 47.57
CA LEU A 7 27.10 -48.43 48.88
C LEU A 7 26.91 -46.97 49.33
N SER A 8 25.63 -46.65 49.52
CA SER A 8 24.99 -45.40 49.95
C SER A 8 25.54 -44.74 51.21
N LEU A 9 25.33 -43.41 51.33
CA LEU A 9 24.88 -42.82 52.60
C LEU A 9 24.13 -41.49 52.41
N THR A 10 22.97 -41.41 53.04
CA THR A 10 22.00 -40.30 53.09
C THR A 10 22.41 -39.26 54.14
N THR A 11 22.27 -37.95 53.87
CA THR A 11 22.14 -36.87 54.89
C THR A 11 21.50 -35.65 54.22
N ILE A 12 20.18 -35.43 54.33
CA ILE A 12 19.50 -34.53 55.29
C ILE A 12 20.10 -33.11 55.37
N CYS A 13 19.35 -32.15 54.84
CA CYS A 13 19.25 -30.82 55.43
C CYS A 13 17.84 -30.27 55.18
N LEU A 14 17.04 -30.33 56.24
CA LEU A 14 15.78 -29.62 56.41
C LEU A 14 16.09 -28.19 56.85
N LEU A 15 15.45 -27.20 56.23
CA LEU A 15 15.03 -25.99 56.95
C LEU A 15 13.55 -25.77 56.66
N ALA A 16 12.77 -26.00 57.70
CA ALA A 16 11.36 -25.64 57.79
C ALA A 16 11.24 -24.19 58.23
N SER A 17 10.27 -23.46 57.66
CA SER A 17 9.53 -22.47 58.45
C SER A 17 8.06 -22.51 58.04
N CYS A 18 7.25 -22.76 59.07
CA CYS A 18 5.80 -22.92 59.11
C CYS A 18 5.09 -21.59 58.79
N LYS A 19 4.05 -21.58 57.95
CA LYS A 19 2.63 -21.90 58.25
C LYS A 19 1.90 -20.72 58.89
N ASP A 20 1.02 -20.08 58.12
CA ASP A 20 -0.37 -20.03 58.55
C ASP A 20 -1.33 -20.04 57.35
N SER A 21 -2.51 -20.61 57.60
CA SER A 21 -3.45 -21.13 56.62
C SER A 21 -4.79 -20.42 56.78
N GLU A 22 -5.37 -19.90 55.69
CA GLU A 22 -6.83 -19.78 55.64
C GLU A 22 -7.40 -19.92 54.22
N LYS A 23 -8.10 -21.06 54.04
CA LYS A 23 -9.32 -21.36 53.26
C LYS A 23 -9.58 -20.64 51.92
N THR A 24 -9.60 -21.45 50.87
CA THR A 24 -10.35 -21.25 49.60
C THR A 24 -11.88 -21.21 49.84
N PRO A 25 -12.71 -20.61 48.96
CA PRO A 25 -12.98 -21.17 47.63
C PRO A 25 -13.09 -20.18 46.45
N HIS A 26 -12.82 -20.73 45.28
CA HIS A 26 -13.04 -20.27 43.90
C HIS A 26 -13.98 -19.08 43.66
N THR A 27 -13.52 -18.14 42.82
CA THR A 27 -14.33 -17.56 41.73
C THR A 27 -13.38 -17.26 40.56
N GLN A 28 -13.76 -17.71 39.36
CA GLN A 28 -13.07 -17.46 38.11
C GLN A 28 -13.23 -15.98 37.74
N GLU A 29 -12.13 -15.29 37.46
CA GLU A 29 -12.16 -14.06 36.66
C GLU A 29 -11.14 -14.16 35.52
N GLN A 30 -11.66 -13.79 34.34
CA GLN A 30 -11.00 -13.74 33.05
C GLN A 30 -9.70 -12.94 33.11
N ILE A 31 -8.60 -13.56 32.67
CA ILE A 31 -7.42 -12.82 32.24
C ILE A 31 -7.71 -12.30 30.83
N THR A 32 -8.10 -11.03 30.78
CA THR A 32 -8.05 -10.18 29.59
C THR A 32 -6.59 -10.06 29.17
N TYR A 33 -6.25 -10.64 28.02
CA TYR A 33 -4.99 -10.36 27.34
C TYR A 33 -5.18 -9.06 26.56
N GLU A 34 -4.57 -7.97 27.04
CA GLU A 34 -4.44 -6.74 26.26
C GLU A 34 -3.43 -6.99 25.13
N GLU A 35 -3.99 -7.17 23.93
CA GLU A 35 -3.30 -7.21 22.66
C GLU A 35 -2.79 -5.80 22.33
N SER A 36 -1.49 -5.54 22.54
CA SER A 36 -0.83 -4.32 22.08
C SER A 36 -0.73 -4.36 20.55
N SER A 37 -1.81 -3.91 19.90
CA SER A 37 -1.87 -3.62 18.48
C SER A 37 -1.24 -2.24 18.23
N GLU A 38 0.10 -2.20 18.20
CA GLU A 38 0.79 -1.10 17.52
C GLU A 38 0.62 -1.28 16.01
N THR A 39 -0.51 -0.80 15.52
CA THR A 39 -0.72 -0.48 14.11
C THR A 39 0.36 0.52 13.68
N PRO A 40 1.20 0.24 12.66
CA PRO A 40 2.04 1.28 12.09
C PRO A 40 1.10 2.28 11.43
N LYS A 41 0.95 3.42 12.09
CA LYS A 41 0.30 4.63 11.57
C LYS A 41 0.95 4.93 10.23
N ASN A 42 0.19 4.69 9.16
CA ASN A 42 0.56 5.07 7.83
C ASN A 42 0.52 6.61 7.83
N GLU A 43 1.67 7.23 8.08
CA GLU A 43 1.84 8.67 7.94
C GLU A 43 1.80 9.02 6.46
N ALA A 44 0.59 9.12 5.94
CA ALA A 44 0.33 10.01 4.82
C ALA A 44 0.56 11.42 5.36
N SER A 45 1.77 11.95 5.15
CA SER A 45 2.10 13.33 5.43
C SER A 45 1.30 14.24 4.49
N THR A 46 0.12 14.64 4.94
CA THR A 46 -0.65 15.74 4.38
C THR A 46 -0.05 17.08 4.81
N SER A 47 1.20 17.36 4.44
CA SER A 47 1.71 18.73 4.46
C SER A 47 1.61 19.29 3.04
N ASN A 48 0.83 20.35 2.90
CA ASN A 48 0.77 21.18 1.70
C ASN A 48 2.10 21.95 1.43
N ASP A 49 3.18 21.56 2.12
CA ASP A 49 4.52 22.11 1.99
C ASP A 49 5.35 21.19 1.10
N ALA A 50 5.92 21.77 0.05
CA ALA A 50 6.84 21.07 -0.83
C ALA A 50 8.12 20.69 -0.09
N HIS A 51 8.50 19.42 -0.17
CA HIS A 51 9.79 18.90 0.28
C HIS A 51 10.91 19.55 -0.51
N LYS A 52 12.02 19.91 0.15
CA LYS A 52 13.18 20.55 -0.50
C LYS A 52 14.37 19.62 -0.42
N ILE A 53 14.86 19.18 -1.58
CA ILE A 53 15.91 18.17 -1.70
C ILE A 53 17.11 18.69 -2.48
N VAL A 54 18.28 18.15 -2.17
CA VAL A 54 19.49 18.24 -3.01
C VAL A 54 19.83 16.86 -3.54
N VAL A 55 20.00 16.72 -4.86
CA VAL A 55 20.33 15.44 -5.49
C VAL A 55 21.82 15.16 -5.34
N THR A 56 22.19 14.05 -4.70
CA THR A 56 23.59 13.63 -4.51
C THR A 56 24.01 12.54 -5.50
N GLU A 57 23.11 11.65 -5.88
CA GLU A 57 23.37 10.57 -6.85
C GLU A 57 22.15 10.37 -7.76
N LYS A 58 22.38 9.89 -9.00
CA LYS A 58 21.30 9.52 -9.92
C LYS A 58 21.62 8.24 -10.70
N ILE A 59 20.61 7.38 -10.89
CA ILE A 59 20.71 6.12 -11.65
C ILE A 59 19.46 5.97 -12.52
N ALA A 60 19.60 6.10 -13.83
CA ALA A 60 18.49 5.95 -14.78
C ALA A 60 18.36 4.48 -15.23
N THR A 61 17.16 3.91 -15.14
CA THR A 61 16.86 2.55 -15.58
C THR A 61 15.36 2.32 -15.72
N GLY A 62 14.95 1.54 -16.73
CA GLY A 62 13.56 1.06 -16.86
C GLY A 62 12.51 2.16 -16.98
N GLY A 63 12.84 3.33 -17.56
CA GLY A 63 11.93 4.47 -17.68
C GLY A 63 11.78 5.32 -16.40
N TYR A 64 12.59 5.02 -15.39
CA TYR A 64 12.67 5.76 -14.13
C TYR A 64 14.09 6.26 -13.89
N ILE A 65 14.23 7.24 -13.01
CA ILE A 65 15.49 7.66 -12.43
C ILE A 65 15.42 7.58 -10.91
N TYR A 66 16.34 6.80 -10.35
CA TYR A 66 16.54 6.68 -8.92
C TYR A 66 17.51 7.76 -8.46
N LEU A 67 17.08 8.56 -7.49
CA LEU A 67 17.83 9.68 -6.96
C LEU A 67 18.16 9.40 -5.49
N LYS A 68 19.42 9.57 -5.13
CA LYS A 68 19.79 9.74 -3.72
C LYS A 68 19.75 11.22 -3.43
N VAL A 69 19.04 11.60 -2.37
CA VAL A 69 18.75 12.99 -2.06
C VAL A 69 19.00 13.29 -0.60
N VAL A 70 19.32 14.55 -0.31
CA VAL A 70 19.44 15.08 1.05
C VAL A 70 18.36 16.12 1.28
N GLU A 71 17.62 15.96 2.37
CA GLU A 71 16.63 16.92 2.90
C GLU A 71 16.81 17.01 4.42
N ASP A 72 16.98 18.22 4.94
CA ASP A 72 17.19 18.47 6.38
C ASP A 72 18.21 17.51 7.04
N GLU A 73 19.38 17.36 6.39
CA GLU A 73 20.49 16.48 6.79
C GLU A 73 20.20 14.98 6.74
N LYS A 74 18.99 14.56 6.33
CA LYS A 74 18.63 13.16 6.11
C LYS A 74 18.86 12.78 4.66
N GLU A 75 19.46 11.61 4.47
CA GLU A 75 19.68 11.04 3.14
C GLU A 75 18.69 9.90 2.89
N TYR A 76 18.04 9.90 1.73
CA TYR A 76 17.16 8.82 1.31
C TYR A 76 17.14 8.64 -0.20
N TRP A 77 16.61 7.49 -0.64
CA TRP A 77 16.38 7.20 -2.04
C TRP A 77 14.97 7.60 -2.45
N MET A 78 14.83 8.14 -3.65
CA MET A 78 13.55 8.31 -4.32
C MET A 78 13.64 7.84 -5.78
N SER A 79 12.51 7.53 -6.39
CA SER A 79 12.38 7.17 -7.80
C SER A 79 11.33 8.07 -8.43
N ILE A 80 11.64 8.63 -9.60
CA ILE A 80 10.73 9.45 -10.41
C ILE A 80 10.77 8.98 -11.87
N PRO A 81 9.75 9.27 -12.70
CA PRO A 81 9.82 9.07 -14.14
C PRO A 81 11.07 9.71 -14.74
N ASP A 82 11.66 9.06 -15.73
CA ASP A 82 12.91 9.52 -16.35
C ASP A 82 12.79 10.94 -16.92
N ARG A 83 13.77 11.78 -16.60
CA ARG A 83 13.89 13.19 -16.99
C ARG A 83 15.30 13.70 -16.71
N ASP A 84 15.63 14.85 -17.28
CA ASP A 84 16.91 15.51 -17.04
C ASP A 84 17.03 16.04 -15.60
N ILE A 85 17.95 15.44 -14.84
CA ILE A 85 18.31 15.82 -13.47
C ILE A 85 19.79 16.20 -13.36
N GLU A 86 20.06 17.29 -12.65
CA GLU A 86 21.40 17.79 -12.33
C GLU A 86 21.81 17.35 -10.91
N ILE A 87 22.97 16.71 -10.78
CA ILE A 87 23.54 16.37 -9.46
C ILE A 87 24.04 17.66 -8.78
N GLY A 88 23.79 17.81 -7.50
CA GLY A 88 24.09 18.98 -6.69
C GLY A 88 23.02 20.08 -6.75
N ALA A 89 22.04 19.97 -7.66
CA ALA A 89 20.97 20.95 -7.77
C ALA A 89 19.89 20.73 -6.69
N THR A 90 19.28 21.84 -6.28
CA THR A 90 18.10 21.84 -5.42
C THR A 90 16.84 21.64 -6.25
N TYR A 91 15.98 20.73 -5.80
CA TYR A 91 14.64 20.52 -6.33
C TYR A 91 13.62 20.47 -5.22
N TYR A 92 12.35 20.46 -5.61
CA TYR A 92 11.22 20.32 -4.73
C TYR A 92 10.31 19.22 -5.24
N TYR A 93 9.63 18.52 -4.33
CA TYR A 93 8.62 17.53 -4.69
C TYR A 93 7.47 17.56 -3.68
N ASN A 94 6.33 16.99 -4.07
CA ASN A 94 5.16 16.89 -3.22
C ASN A 94 4.70 15.43 -3.16
N GLY A 95 4.35 14.97 -1.96
CA GLY A 95 3.80 13.62 -1.76
C GLY A 95 4.78 12.51 -2.12
N GLY A 96 4.28 11.45 -2.75
CA GLY A 96 5.02 10.24 -3.04
C GLY A 96 4.70 9.09 -2.08
N MET A 97 5.03 7.87 -2.51
CA MET A 97 4.76 6.64 -1.76
C MET A 97 6.07 6.04 -1.26
N VAL A 98 6.17 5.85 0.07
CA VAL A 98 7.30 5.15 0.66
C VAL A 98 7.14 3.65 0.43
N MET A 99 8.06 3.05 -0.31
CA MET A 99 8.16 1.61 -0.50
C MET A 99 9.25 1.07 0.42
N LYS A 100 8.86 0.14 1.29
CA LYS A 100 9.79 -0.57 2.18
C LYS A 100 10.28 -1.86 1.51
N ASN A 101 11.54 -2.21 1.72
CA ASN A 101 12.17 -3.43 1.19
C ASN A 101 11.95 -3.63 -0.32
N PHE A 102 12.03 -2.54 -1.09
CA PHE A 102 11.79 -2.58 -2.52
C PHE A 102 12.97 -3.21 -3.27
N GLU A 103 12.73 -4.32 -3.96
CA GLU A 103 13.71 -4.96 -4.84
C GLU A 103 13.61 -4.41 -6.27
N SER A 104 14.63 -3.66 -6.69
CA SER A 104 14.79 -3.26 -8.08
C SER A 104 15.50 -4.36 -8.87
N LYS A 105 14.73 -5.08 -9.69
CA LYS A 105 15.27 -6.11 -10.61
C LYS A 105 16.29 -5.55 -11.59
N THR A 106 16.09 -4.33 -12.07
CA THR A 106 16.97 -3.71 -13.07
C THR A 106 18.29 -3.22 -12.46
N LEU A 107 18.29 -2.84 -11.18
CA LEU A 107 19.50 -2.46 -10.45
C LEU A 107 20.15 -3.64 -9.71
N ASN A 108 19.50 -4.81 -9.71
CA ASN A 108 19.87 -5.95 -8.88
C ASN A 108 20.15 -5.53 -7.43
N ARG A 109 19.25 -4.71 -6.86
CA ARG A 109 19.42 -4.05 -5.56
C ARG A 109 18.11 -3.96 -4.81
N THR A 110 18.16 -4.18 -3.51
CA THR A 110 17.06 -3.89 -2.58
C THR A 110 17.28 -2.57 -1.86
N PHE A 111 16.25 -1.74 -1.82
CA PHE A 111 16.17 -0.51 -1.05
C PHE A 111 15.38 -0.78 0.22
N GLU A 112 15.97 -0.49 1.39
CA GLU A 112 15.23 -0.58 2.67
C GLU A 112 14.02 0.35 2.66
N ASN A 113 14.21 1.58 2.18
CA ASN A 113 13.15 2.55 1.92
C ASN A 113 13.47 3.30 0.62
N VAL A 114 12.45 3.51 -0.23
CA VAL A 114 12.54 4.39 -1.40
C VAL A 114 11.21 5.11 -1.60
N ILE A 115 11.26 6.41 -1.90
CA ILE A 115 10.07 7.20 -2.17
C ILE A 115 9.79 7.18 -3.67
N PHE A 116 8.64 6.64 -4.07
CA PHE A 116 8.17 6.76 -5.44
C PHE A 116 7.36 8.06 -5.58
N ALA A 117 7.91 9.03 -6.29
CA ALA A 117 7.27 10.32 -6.53
C ALA A 117 7.01 10.52 -8.02
N GLU A 118 6.03 11.35 -8.37
CA GLU A 118 5.69 11.61 -9.77
C GLU A 118 6.75 12.47 -10.47
N GLY A 119 7.51 13.26 -9.72
CA GLY A 119 8.52 14.13 -10.28
C GLY A 119 9.05 15.12 -9.27
N ILE A 120 10.03 15.90 -9.73
CA ILE A 120 10.63 16.98 -8.97
C ILE A 120 10.67 18.24 -9.84
N HIS A 121 10.59 19.42 -9.22
CA HIS A 121 10.52 20.70 -9.89
C HIS A 121 11.53 21.69 -9.30
N LYS A 122 11.97 22.68 -10.08
CA LYS A 122 12.99 23.66 -9.64
C LYS A 122 12.42 24.78 -8.75
N ASP A 123 11.11 25.04 -8.84
CA ASP A 123 10.46 26.14 -8.12
C ASP A 123 9.56 25.62 -7.00
N LYS A 124 9.69 26.13 -5.77
CA LYS A 124 8.86 25.73 -4.60
C LYS A 124 7.33 25.74 -4.85
N ASN A 125 6.86 26.53 -5.82
CA ASN A 125 5.45 26.64 -6.20
C ASN A 125 5.07 25.73 -7.39
N GLY A 126 5.85 24.69 -7.67
CA GLY A 126 5.83 23.89 -8.90
C GLY A 126 4.60 23.04 -9.17
N VAL A 127 3.50 23.22 -8.45
CA VAL A 127 2.19 22.62 -8.77
C VAL A 127 1.21 23.73 -9.16
N LYS A 128 1.34 24.24 -10.39
CA LYS A 128 0.20 24.94 -11.02
C LYS A 128 -0.84 23.90 -11.42
N GLY A 129 -1.79 23.69 -10.52
CA GLY A 129 -3.11 23.16 -10.84
C GLY A 129 -3.28 21.67 -10.59
N ASN A 130 -3.97 21.36 -9.50
CA ASN A 130 -4.80 20.16 -9.35
C ASN A 130 -5.69 19.99 -10.59
N GLN A 131 -5.22 19.26 -11.60
CA GLN A 131 -6.15 18.57 -12.47
C GLN A 131 -6.60 17.35 -11.70
N LYS A 132 -7.65 17.51 -10.87
CA LYS A 132 -8.43 16.34 -10.45
C LYS A 132 -8.71 15.57 -11.74
N LYS A 133 -8.20 14.33 -11.86
CA LYS A 133 -8.70 13.44 -12.90
C LYS A 133 -10.16 13.21 -12.59
N LYS A 134 -11.03 14.03 -13.20
CA LYS A 134 -12.46 13.80 -13.19
C LYS A 134 -12.66 12.36 -13.64
N ALA A 135 -13.43 11.61 -12.87
CA ALA A 135 -13.99 10.36 -13.36
C ALA A 135 -14.56 10.60 -14.75
N GLN A 136 -14.36 9.64 -15.66
CA GLN A 136 -14.81 9.78 -17.03
C GLN A 136 -16.32 10.05 -17.02
N THR A 137 -16.71 11.27 -17.41
CA THR A 137 -18.11 11.65 -17.57
C THR A 137 -18.51 11.35 -19.02
N GLY A 138 -19.48 10.47 -19.21
CA GLY A 138 -19.81 9.90 -20.52
C GLY A 138 -20.69 8.67 -20.39
N ALA A 139 -20.68 7.84 -21.42
CA ALA A 139 -21.32 6.53 -21.42
C ALA A 139 -20.24 5.42 -21.41
N PRO A 140 -20.54 4.26 -20.81
CA PRO A 140 -19.70 3.07 -20.94
C PRO A 140 -19.42 2.74 -22.41
N SER A 141 -18.21 2.27 -22.69
CA SER A 141 -17.80 1.81 -24.02
C SER A 141 -17.95 0.30 -24.21
N VAL A 142 -18.54 -0.39 -23.24
CA VAL A 142 -18.68 -1.85 -23.20
C VAL A 142 -20.15 -2.21 -22.99
N ASP A 143 -20.52 -3.41 -23.43
CA ASP A 143 -21.84 -3.97 -23.16
C ASP A 143 -22.02 -4.29 -21.67
N SER A 144 -23.28 -4.53 -21.26
CA SER A 144 -23.56 -4.88 -19.87
C SER A 144 -22.92 -6.23 -19.51
N VAL A 145 -21.97 -6.19 -18.59
CA VAL A 145 -21.37 -7.37 -17.98
C VAL A 145 -22.19 -7.78 -16.76
N GLU A 146 -22.45 -9.08 -16.63
CA GLU A 146 -23.17 -9.62 -15.48
C GLU A 146 -22.40 -9.41 -14.16
N LYS A 147 -23.16 -9.22 -13.07
CA LYS A 147 -22.62 -9.13 -11.72
C LYS A 147 -21.86 -10.42 -11.35
N ALA A 148 -20.69 -10.28 -10.71
CA ALA A 148 -19.95 -11.44 -10.20
C ALA A 148 -20.73 -12.15 -9.08
N ALA A 149 -20.50 -13.46 -8.92
CA ALA A 149 -21.01 -14.20 -7.77
C ALA A 149 -20.46 -13.59 -6.46
N ASN A 150 -21.35 -13.26 -5.52
CA ASN A 150 -21.01 -12.54 -4.28
C ASN A 150 -20.29 -11.19 -4.50
N GLY A 151 -20.39 -10.62 -5.69
CA GLY A 151 -19.78 -9.33 -6.03
C GLY A 151 -20.76 -8.18 -6.00
N ILE A 152 -20.33 -7.07 -6.59
CA ILE A 152 -21.11 -5.85 -6.83
C ILE A 152 -20.92 -5.40 -8.27
N ARG A 153 -21.89 -4.64 -8.79
CA ARG A 153 -21.72 -3.85 -10.02
C ARG A 153 -20.92 -2.59 -9.74
N ILE A 154 -20.31 -2.03 -10.78
CA ILE A 154 -19.56 -0.77 -10.69
C ILE A 154 -20.47 0.40 -10.31
N ALA A 155 -21.70 0.44 -10.82
CA ALA A 155 -22.69 1.44 -10.42
C ALA A 155 -23.00 1.42 -8.92
N GLU A 156 -23.18 0.23 -8.32
CA GLU A 156 -23.45 0.09 -6.88
C GLU A 156 -22.33 0.73 -6.04
N LEU A 157 -21.07 0.52 -6.45
CA LEU A 157 -19.90 1.14 -5.82
C LEU A 157 -19.94 2.67 -5.91
N PHE A 158 -20.25 3.23 -7.08
CA PHE A 158 -20.29 4.68 -7.27
C PHE A 158 -21.53 5.36 -6.68
N GLU A 159 -22.64 4.64 -6.53
CA GLU A 159 -23.84 5.14 -5.84
C GLU A 159 -23.60 5.30 -4.34
N THR A 160 -22.88 4.36 -3.72
CA THR A 160 -22.67 4.33 -2.25
C THR A 160 -21.21 4.07 -1.85
N PRO A 161 -20.24 4.88 -2.31
CA PRO A 161 -18.81 4.59 -2.13
C PRO A 161 -18.40 4.45 -0.66
N GLN A 162 -19.00 5.25 0.22
CA GLN A 162 -18.75 5.19 1.66
C GLN A 162 -19.12 3.84 2.30
N ALA A 163 -20.11 3.11 1.74
CA ALA A 163 -20.49 1.79 2.24
C ALA A 163 -19.40 0.73 1.99
N TYR A 164 -18.50 0.99 1.04
CA TYR A 164 -17.42 0.08 0.64
C TYR A 164 -16.04 0.51 1.12
N ALA A 165 -15.90 1.70 1.73
CA ALA A 165 -14.60 2.21 2.19
C ALA A 165 -13.83 1.17 3.03
N ASN A 166 -12.60 0.86 2.61
CA ASN A 166 -11.70 -0.12 3.20
C ASN A 166 -12.23 -1.57 3.24
N LYS A 167 -13.26 -1.90 2.46
CA LYS A 167 -13.79 -3.27 2.33
C LYS A 167 -13.28 -3.94 1.06
N GLU A 168 -13.15 -5.26 1.13
CA GLU A 168 -12.95 -6.08 -0.06
C GLU A 168 -14.25 -6.17 -0.87
N VAL A 169 -14.15 -6.02 -2.19
CA VAL A 169 -15.24 -6.18 -3.14
C VAL A 169 -14.82 -7.12 -4.26
N ILE A 170 -15.79 -7.84 -4.82
CA ILE A 170 -15.61 -8.63 -6.04
C ILE A 170 -16.34 -7.91 -7.18
N ILE A 171 -15.63 -7.64 -8.26
CA ILE A 171 -16.17 -6.93 -9.43
C ILE A 171 -15.85 -7.77 -10.67
N LYS A 172 -16.83 -7.91 -11.57
CA LYS A 172 -16.62 -8.47 -12.90
C LYS A 172 -16.85 -7.38 -13.93
N GLY A 173 -15.91 -7.23 -14.86
CA GLY A 173 -15.95 -6.19 -15.87
C GLY A 173 -14.99 -6.48 -17.02
N GLU A 174 -15.17 -5.72 -18.09
CA GLU A 174 -14.28 -5.71 -19.25
C GLU A 174 -13.16 -4.68 -19.06
N VAL A 175 -11.95 -5.06 -19.42
CA VAL A 175 -10.76 -4.21 -19.34
C VAL A 175 -10.73 -3.25 -20.52
N VAL A 176 -10.82 -1.94 -20.25
CA VAL A 176 -10.83 -0.91 -21.30
C VAL A 176 -9.51 -0.17 -21.46
N LYS A 177 -8.64 -0.23 -20.44
CA LYS A 177 -7.32 0.39 -20.46
C LYS A 177 -6.38 -0.27 -19.46
N VAL A 178 -5.11 -0.43 -19.86
CA VAL A 178 -4.04 -0.99 -19.03
C VAL A 178 -2.82 -0.10 -19.13
N ASN A 179 -2.28 0.32 -17.99
CA ASN A 179 -0.98 0.96 -17.88
C ASN A 179 -0.11 0.16 -16.90
N ASN A 180 0.88 -0.57 -17.42
CA ASN A 180 1.70 -1.46 -16.61
C ASN A 180 2.91 -0.74 -15.99
N GLY A 181 3.31 -1.18 -14.80
CA GLY A 181 4.56 -0.79 -14.16
C GLY A 181 4.63 0.65 -13.62
N ILE A 182 3.50 1.37 -13.57
CA ILE A 182 3.45 2.70 -12.95
C ILE A 182 3.61 2.53 -11.44
N MET A 183 4.73 3.02 -10.89
CA MET A 183 5.05 2.81 -9.47
C MET A 183 5.04 1.32 -9.08
N GLN A 184 5.48 0.46 -10.00
CA GLN A 184 5.51 -1.01 -9.87
C GLN A 184 4.16 -1.73 -9.78
N VAL A 185 3.06 -1.01 -9.95
CA VAL A 185 1.73 -1.60 -10.05
C VAL A 185 1.15 -1.33 -11.43
N ASN A 186 0.25 -2.20 -11.85
CA ASN A 186 -0.52 -2.03 -13.07
C ASN A 186 -1.79 -1.26 -12.70
N PHE A 187 -2.05 -0.17 -13.42
CA PHE A 187 -3.32 0.56 -13.35
C PHE A 187 -4.21 0.05 -14.47
N VAL A 188 -5.35 -0.52 -14.09
CA VAL A 188 -6.30 -1.11 -15.03
C VAL A 188 -7.64 -0.42 -14.86
N HIS A 189 -8.26 -0.02 -15.96
CA HIS A 189 -9.61 0.51 -15.97
C HIS A 189 -10.57 -0.61 -16.35
N LEU A 190 -11.59 -0.84 -15.51
CA LEU A 190 -12.67 -1.80 -15.74
C LEU A 190 -14.00 -1.05 -15.96
N GLN A 191 -14.82 -1.60 -16.86
CA GLN A 191 -16.21 -1.19 -17.06
C GLN A 191 -17.11 -2.42 -17.09
N ASP A 192 -18.36 -2.29 -16.65
CA ASP A 192 -19.35 -3.39 -16.65
C ASP A 192 -20.67 -2.98 -17.34
N GLY A 193 -20.66 -1.85 -18.05
CA GLY A 193 -21.81 -1.26 -18.72
C GLY A 193 -22.79 -0.52 -17.78
N SER A 194 -22.57 -0.51 -16.47
CA SER A 194 -23.42 0.22 -15.51
C SER A 194 -22.90 1.62 -15.20
N ILE A 195 -23.80 2.53 -14.83
CA ILE A 195 -23.49 3.92 -14.47
C ILE A 195 -24.07 4.21 -13.08
N GLY A 196 -23.25 4.65 -12.13
CA GLY A 196 -23.66 5.12 -10.81
C GLY A 196 -23.16 6.55 -10.58
N ASN A 197 -24.04 7.47 -10.20
CA ASN A 197 -23.70 8.90 -10.01
C ASN A 197 -22.92 9.52 -11.20
N GLY A 198 -23.23 9.09 -12.43
CA GLY A 198 -22.57 9.56 -13.66
C GLY A 198 -21.16 8.99 -13.91
N GLN A 199 -20.73 8.02 -13.09
CA GLN A 199 -19.44 7.32 -13.21
C GLN A 199 -19.67 5.86 -13.57
N TYR A 200 -18.77 5.30 -14.39
CA TYR A 200 -18.92 3.93 -14.92
C TYR A 200 -17.58 3.20 -15.12
N ASP A 201 -16.47 3.91 -14.95
CA ASP A 201 -15.12 3.40 -15.17
C ASP A 201 -14.39 3.37 -13.82
N ILE A 202 -14.13 2.17 -13.32
CA ILE A 202 -13.39 1.97 -12.06
C ILE A 202 -11.92 1.72 -12.38
N THR A 203 -11.04 2.48 -11.75
CA THR A 203 -9.60 2.20 -11.78
C THR A 203 -9.26 1.22 -10.67
N ILE A 204 -8.46 0.21 -11.00
CA ILE A 204 -7.89 -0.74 -10.06
C ILE A 204 -6.35 -0.68 -10.12
N THR A 205 -5.68 -0.96 -9.00
CA THR A 205 -4.25 -1.25 -8.96
C THR A 205 -4.01 -2.72 -8.65
N THR A 206 -3.10 -3.35 -9.39
CA THR A 206 -2.85 -4.80 -9.34
C THR A 206 -1.41 -5.13 -9.73
N ASN A 207 -0.93 -6.32 -9.34
CA ASN A 207 0.30 -6.90 -9.87
C ASN A 207 0.05 -7.91 -10.99
N ASP A 208 -1.22 -8.25 -11.25
CA ASP A 208 -1.60 -9.19 -12.30
C ASP A 208 -1.59 -8.50 -13.66
N GLU A 209 -1.40 -9.31 -14.71
CA GLU A 209 -1.44 -8.83 -16.09
C GLU A 209 -2.86 -8.94 -16.66
N PHE A 210 -3.28 -7.87 -17.35
CA PHE A 210 -4.56 -7.81 -18.03
C PHE A 210 -4.41 -7.46 -19.52
N LYS A 211 -5.34 -7.94 -20.33
CA LYS A 211 -5.47 -7.61 -21.76
C LYS A 211 -6.69 -6.74 -21.99
N ILE A 212 -6.53 -5.67 -22.77
CA ILE A 212 -7.66 -4.84 -23.21
C ILE A 212 -8.67 -5.72 -23.96
N GLY A 213 -9.96 -5.56 -23.64
CA GLY A 213 -11.09 -6.32 -24.17
C GLY A 213 -11.37 -7.64 -23.44
N GLU A 214 -10.57 -8.04 -22.45
CA GLU A 214 -10.89 -9.24 -21.67
C GLU A 214 -11.93 -8.94 -20.58
N VAL A 215 -12.87 -9.86 -20.39
CA VAL A 215 -13.79 -9.85 -19.25
C VAL A 215 -13.16 -10.64 -18.11
N ALA A 216 -12.89 -9.97 -16.99
CA ALA A 216 -12.25 -10.56 -15.82
C ALA A 216 -13.08 -10.32 -14.55
N THR A 217 -12.95 -11.24 -13.60
CA THR A 217 -13.44 -11.06 -12.23
C THR A 217 -12.25 -10.77 -11.34
N ILE A 218 -12.33 -9.72 -10.55
CA ILE A 218 -11.29 -9.29 -9.61
C ILE A 218 -11.82 -9.24 -8.19
N LYS A 219 -10.92 -9.37 -7.22
CA LYS A 219 -11.16 -9.07 -5.81
C LYS A 219 -10.13 -8.06 -5.34
N GLY A 220 -10.54 -6.98 -4.67
CA GLY A 220 -9.62 -5.98 -4.13
C GLY A 220 -10.26 -5.07 -3.09
N THR A 221 -9.47 -4.18 -2.48
CA THR A 221 -9.93 -3.29 -1.40
C THR A 221 -10.31 -1.91 -1.93
N VAL A 222 -11.51 -1.42 -1.63
CA VAL A 222 -11.94 -0.08 -2.02
C VAL A 222 -11.27 0.98 -1.13
N ILE A 223 -10.63 1.96 -1.76
CA ILE A 223 -10.00 3.11 -1.13
C ILE A 223 -10.63 4.39 -1.68
N LEU A 224 -10.98 5.31 -0.79
CA LEU A 224 -11.59 6.59 -1.15
C LEU A 224 -10.57 7.72 -1.02
N ASN A 225 -10.70 8.73 -1.88
CA ASN A 225 -9.85 9.93 -1.90
C ASN A 225 -8.35 9.59 -1.91
N LYS A 226 -7.95 8.58 -2.68
CA LYS A 226 -6.55 8.17 -2.80
C LYS A 226 -5.80 9.24 -3.58
N ASP A 227 -4.87 9.90 -2.91
CA ASP A 227 -3.95 10.85 -3.53
C ASP A 227 -2.60 10.17 -3.76
N PHE A 228 -2.18 10.07 -5.03
CA PHE A 228 -0.83 9.62 -5.40
C PHE A 228 0.17 10.77 -5.56
N GLY A 229 -0.26 12.02 -5.37
CA GLY A 229 0.52 13.23 -5.62
C GLY A 229 0.30 13.80 -7.03
N ALA A 230 0.82 15.02 -7.24
CA ALA A 230 0.91 15.75 -8.51
C ALA A 230 -0.34 15.71 -9.44
N GLY A 231 -1.53 15.64 -8.82
CA GLY A 231 -2.83 15.73 -9.49
C GLY A 231 -3.54 14.38 -9.69
N TYR A 232 -2.89 13.26 -9.34
CA TYR A 232 -3.47 11.91 -9.46
C TYR A 232 -4.28 11.57 -8.20
N LEU A 233 -5.39 12.29 -8.05
CA LEU A 233 -6.41 12.03 -7.04
C LEU A 233 -7.50 11.13 -7.62
N TYR A 234 -7.80 10.04 -6.91
CA TYR A 234 -8.89 9.13 -7.22
C TYR A 234 -9.93 9.20 -6.10
N ASP A 235 -11.13 9.66 -6.43
CA ASP A 235 -12.24 9.71 -5.47
C ASP A 235 -12.62 8.28 -5.00
N VAL A 236 -12.56 7.31 -5.92
CA VAL A 236 -12.75 5.87 -5.66
C VAL A 236 -11.69 5.07 -6.44
N LEU A 237 -11.02 4.15 -5.77
CA LEU A 237 -10.01 3.24 -6.32
C LEU A 237 -10.17 1.85 -5.71
N VAL A 238 -9.86 0.77 -6.45
CA VAL A 238 -9.72 -0.57 -5.88
C VAL A 238 -8.24 -0.95 -5.85
N GLU A 239 -7.63 -1.00 -4.66
CA GLU A 239 -6.22 -1.35 -4.50
C GLU A 239 -6.01 -2.86 -4.29
N LYS A 240 -4.80 -3.31 -4.66
CA LYS A 240 -4.33 -4.69 -4.46
C LYS A 240 -5.28 -5.73 -5.06
N ALA A 241 -5.86 -5.38 -6.21
CA ALA A 241 -6.79 -6.26 -6.90
C ALA A 241 -6.04 -7.51 -7.39
N VAL A 242 -6.68 -8.67 -7.25
CA VAL A 242 -6.22 -9.95 -7.81
C VAL A 242 -7.28 -10.50 -8.73
N LYS A 243 -6.86 -11.11 -9.84
CA LYS A 243 -7.71 -11.84 -10.77
C LYS A 243 -8.16 -13.14 -10.09
N LEU A 244 -9.47 -13.42 -10.15
CA LEU A 244 -10.07 -14.66 -9.68
C LEU A 244 -10.16 -15.72 -10.78
#